data_AF-A0A9D1RC06-F1
#
_entry.id   AF-A0A9D1RC06-F1
#
_cell.length_a   1.000
_cell.length_b   1.000
_cell.length_c   1.000
_cell.angle_alpha   90.00
_cell.angle_beta   90.00
_cell.angle_gamma   90.00
#
_symmetry.space_group_name_H-M   'P 1'
#
loop_
_entity.id
_entity.type
_entity.pdbx_description
1 polymer ?
#
loop_
_entity_poly.entity_id
_entity_poly.type
_entity_poly.pdbx_seq_one_letter_code
_entity_poly.pdbx_strand_id
1 'polypeptide(L)'
;MTKDKKYSRRKQQVKRQVLIITGLAVLLVAISVTYILKSSAGEQETSGAVVEAEGSKGALQDAGSAILEETPQERLARVKETALERGYPAGVVELLDKNQETVEFVENYEVKKDTVPAQTIGGDLVKGQIPELIQWDERWGYASYGTSIVAVSGCGPTCLAMVASGLTGNASITPASVASYGTENGYVDEENNTYWKLMSEGCEAWGITCYEGVIDEAAITSELQAGHPIICSVGPGDFTDKGHFIVLAGYQDGKIKVNDPFSVTNTQKLWEFERLGPQIKALWIYSLKN
;
A
#
# COMPACT_ATOMS: atom_id res chain seq x y z
N MET A 1 4.57 38.03 29.34
CA MET A 1 5.96 38.11 28.82
C MET A 1 6.05 39.33 27.91
N THR A 2 6.90 40.32 28.21
CA THR A 2 6.93 41.63 27.53
C THR A 2 7.37 41.53 26.05
N LYS A 3 6.86 42.43 25.19
CA LYS A 3 7.10 42.42 23.72
C LYS A 3 8.59 42.34 23.36
N ASP A 4 9.47 42.93 24.17
CA ASP A 4 10.93 42.93 23.96
C ASP A 4 11.57 41.54 24.15
N LYS A 5 11.07 40.72 25.07
CA LYS A 5 11.55 39.33 25.26
C LYS A 5 11.14 38.42 24.09
N LYS A 6 10.01 38.69 23.43
CA LYS A 6 9.54 37.94 22.25
C LYS A 6 10.36 38.30 21.00
N TYR A 7 10.72 39.57 20.84
CA TYR A 7 11.58 40.06 19.74
C TYR A 7 13.01 39.50 19.83
N SER A 8 13.62 39.52 21.03
CA SER A 8 14.95 38.96 21.27
C SER A 8 15.04 37.45 20.97
N ARG A 9 14.05 36.67 21.42
CA ARG A 9 13.98 35.22 21.15
C ARG A 9 13.82 34.88 19.67
N ARG A 10 13.01 35.65 18.93
CA ARG A 10 12.83 35.49 17.48
C ARG A 10 14.13 35.77 16.72
N LYS A 11 14.90 36.79 17.14
CA LYS A 11 16.22 37.12 16.55
C LYS A 11 17.26 36.03 16.81
N GLN A 12 17.26 35.41 18.00
CA GLN A 12 18.12 34.26 18.30
C GLN A 12 17.73 33.00 17.53
N GLN A 13 16.43 32.72 17.36
CA GLN A 13 15.94 31.59 16.56
C GLN A 13 16.32 31.72 15.08
N VAL A 14 16.17 32.92 14.49
CA VAL A 14 16.56 33.17 13.10
C VAL A 14 18.08 33.03 12.93
N LYS A 15 18.90 33.55 13.85
CA LYS A 15 20.36 33.34 13.81
C LYS A 15 20.74 31.86 13.87
N ARG A 16 20.07 31.08 14.71
CA ARG A 16 20.30 29.63 14.82
C ARG A 16 19.88 28.88 13.55
N GLN A 17 18.75 29.23 12.94
CA GLN A 17 18.31 28.65 11.68
C GLN A 17 19.25 29.00 10.51
N VAL A 18 19.71 30.25 10.42
CA VAL A 18 20.70 30.66 9.41
C VAL A 18 22.00 29.88 9.57
N LEU A 19 22.52 29.73 10.81
CA LEU A 19 23.73 28.93 11.05
C LEU A 19 23.57 27.46 10.63
N ILE A 20 22.41 26.85 10.89
CA ILE A 20 22.12 25.46 10.50
C ILE A 20 22.06 25.33 8.98
N ILE A 21 21.36 26.24 8.29
CA ILE A 21 21.26 26.24 6.82
C ILE A 21 22.63 26.44 6.17
N THR A 22 23.44 27.36 6.71
CA THR A 22 24.80 27.60 6.20
C THR A 22 25.69 26.36 6.39
N GLY A 23 25.58 25.68 7.53
CA GLY A 23 26.32 24.44 7.79
C GLY A 23 25.93 23.29 6.84
N LEU A 24 24.63 23.11 6.58
CA LEU A 24 24.13 22.09 5.65
C LEU A 24 24.57 22.35 4.20
N ALA A 25 24.59 23.62 3.76
CA ALA A 25 25.06 23.98 2.43
C ALA A 25 26.56 23.68 2.24
N VAL A 26 27.39 23.95 3.26
CA VAL A 26 28.83 23.62 3.21
C VAL A 26 29.05 22.10 3.17
N LEU A 27 28.23 21.34 3.91
CA LEU A 27 28.33 19.87 3.92
C LEU A 27 27.98 19.26 2.56
N LEU A 28 26.93 19.78 1.90
CA LEU A 28 26.55 19.35 0.55
C LEU A 28 27.62 19.66 -0.49
N VAL A 29 28.27 20.83 -0.42
CA VAL A 29 29.39 21.17 -1.31
C VAL A 29 30.58 20.23 -1.07
N ALA A 30 30.90 19.91 0.19
CA ALA A 30 31.97 18.97 0.50
C ALA A 30 31.70 17.56 -0.07
N ILE A 31 30.46 17.06 0.06
CA ILE A 31 30.04 15.77 -0.51
C ILE A 31 30.16 15.80 -2.04
N SER A 32 29.73 16.90 -2.67
CA SER A 32 29.81 17.10 -4.12
C SER A 32 31.28 17.07 -4.61
N VAL A 33 32.18 17.76 -3.91
CA VAL A 33 33.61 17.79 -4.23
C VAL A 33 34.25 16.41 -4.04
N THR A 34 33.92 15.68 -2.98
CA THR A 34 34.41 14.30 -2.80
C THR A 34 33.92 13.36 -3.89
N TYR A 35 32.68 13.53 -4.38
CA TYR A 35 32.13 12.74 -5.46
C TYR A 35 32.84 13.03 -6.79
N ILE A 36 33.10 14.31 -7.11
CA ILE A 36 33.82 14.72 -8.32
C ILE A 36 35.28 14.27 -8.29
N LEU A 37 35.97 14.37 -7.14
CA LEU A 37 37.34 13.88 -7.01
C LEU A 37 37.42 12.35 -7.11
N LYS A 38 36.41 11.63 -6.61
CA LYS A 38 36.34 10.17 -6.75
C LYS A 38 36.00 9.74 -8.18
N SER A 39 35.19 10.53 -8.91
CA SER A 39 34.89 10.25 -10.32
C SER A 39 36.08 10.58 -11.24
N SER A 40 36.88 11.61 -10.94
CA SER A 40 38.06 11.96 -11.74
C SER A 40 39.26 11.03 -11.53
N ALA A 41 39.26 10.22 -10.46
CA ALA A 41 40.29 9.21 -10.20
C ALA A 41 39.97 7.84 -10.86
N GLY A 42 38.79 7.69 -11.48
CA GLY A 42 38.31 6.43 -12.05
C GLY A 42 38.55 6.23 -13.55
N GLU A 43 39.14 7.19 -14.25
CA GLU A 43 39.40 7.09 -15.71
C GLU A 43 40.87 7.35 -16.04
N GLN A 44 41.72 6.36 -15.76
CA GLN A 44 43.00 6.19 -16.46
C GLN A 44 43.44 4.72 -16.31
N GLU A 45 43.13 3.91 -17.32
CA GLU A 45 44.02 2.90 -17.93
C GLU A 45 43.21 1.96 -18.85
N THR A 46 43.01 2.35 -20.11
CA THR A 46 42.93 1.39 -21.21
C THR A 46 43.67 1.95 -22.43
N SER A 47 44.86 1.41 -22.71
CA SER A 47 45.47 1.53 -24.03
C SER A 47 46.52 0.44 -24.26
N GLY A 48 46.24 -0.44 -25.23
CA GLY A 48 47.22 -1.02 -26.15
C GLY A 48 48.04 -2.22 -25.70
N ALA A 49 47.73 -3.41 -26.24
CA ALA A 49 48.52 -4.07 -27.29
C ALA A 49 48.17 -5.57 -27.41
N VAL A 50 47.93 -5.99 -28.66
CA VAL A 50 47.72 -7.38 -29.10
C VAL A 50 49.07 -8.02 -29.40
N VAL A 51 49.36 -9.19 -28.83
CA VAL A 51 50.28 -10.21 -29.38
C VAL A 51 49.83 -11.61 -28.92
N GLU A 52 49.65 -12.52 -29.87
CA GLU A 52 49.41 -13.96 -29.67
C GLU A 52 50.69 -14.71 -29.27
N ALA A 53 50.59 -15.71 -28.36
CA ALA A 53 51.15 -17.05 -28.52
C ALA A 53 50.88 -17.93 -27.27
N GLU A 54 50.64 -19.21 -27.53
CA GLU A 54 50.13 -20.29 -26.68
C GLU A 54 51.08 -20.76 -25.55
N GLY A 55 50.51 -21.35 -24.48
CA GLY A 55 51.26 -22.30 -23.63
C GLY A 55 50.90 -22.42 -22.13
N SER A 56 49.86 -23.21 -21.83
CA SER A 56 49.71 -24.16 -20.68
C SER A 56 50.01 -23.75 -19.21
N LYS A 57 48.93 -23.88 -18.40
CA LYS A 57 48.83 -24.33 -17.00
C LYS A 57 49.49 -23.52 -15.87
N GLY A 58 48.64 -22.89 -15.08
CA GLY A 58 48.90 -22.57 -13.68
C GLY A 58 47.71 -21.87 -13.04
N ALA A 59 46.98 -22.59 -12.20
CA ALA A 59 45.80 -22.10 -11.50
C ALA A 59 46.09 -20.86 -10.64
N LEU A 60 45.25 -19.85 -10.77
CA LEU A 60 44.93 -18.95 -9.67
C LEU A 60 43.45 -18.57 -9.80
N GLN A 61 42.79 -18.75 -8.66
CA GLN A 61 41.38 -18.54 -8.41
C GLN A 61 41.02 -17.09 -8.74
N ASP A 62 40.00 -16.94 -9.58
CA ASP A 62 39.06 -15.83 -9.43
C ASP A 62 37.66 -16.38 -9.67
N ALA A 63 37.21 -17.18 -8.70
CA ALA A 63 35.79 -17.46 -8.54
C ALA A 63 35.18 -16.26 -7.79
N GLY A 64 35.12 -15.12 -8.46
CA GLY A 64 34.15 -14.09 -8.14
C GLY A 64 32.78 -14.75 -8.28
N SER A 65 32.17 -15.09 -7.14
CA SER A 65 30.76 -15.47 -7.09
C SER A 65 29.97 -14.30 -7.66
N ALA A 66 29.68 -14.36 -8.95
CA ALA A 66 28.56 -13.64 -9.51
C ALA A 66 27.34 -14.19 -8.75
N ILE A 67 26.87 -13.42 -7.77
CA ILE A 67 25.51 -13.59 -7.25
C ILE A 67 24.66 -13.35 -8.48
N LEU A 68 24.17 -14.43 -9.10
CA LEU A 68 23.12 -14.31 -10.10
C LEU A 68 21.93 -13.74 -9.32
N GLU A 69 21.61 -12.47 -9.55
CA GLU A 69 20.39 -11.89 -9.01
C GLU A 69 19.23 -12.73 -9.54
N GLU A 70 18.47 -13.31 -8.62
CA GLU A 70 17.29 -14.11 -8.90
C GLU A 70 16.27 -13.27 -9.69
N THR A 71 15.75 -13.81 -10.80
CA THR A 71 14.69 -13.15 -11.56
C THR A 71 13.38 -13.10 -10.76
N PRO A 72 12.46 -12.15 -11.03
CA PRO A 72 11.16 -12.11 -10.35
C PRO A 72 10.37 -13.42 -10.43
N GLN A 73 10.47 -14.13 -11.56
CA GLN A 73 9.80 -15.41 -11.77
C GLN A 73 10.46 -16.54 -10.96
N GLU A 74 11.79 -16.57 -10.89
CA GLU A 74 12.52 -17.51 -10.03
C GLU A 74 12.20 -17.26 -8.55
N ARG A 75 12.16 -15.98 -8.13
CA ARG A 75 11.77 -15.60 -6.76
C ARG A 75 10.36 -16.07 -6.43
N LEU A 76 9.40 -15.85 -7.33
CA LEU A 76 8.02 -16.30 -7.12
C LEU A 76 7.94 -17.83 -6.97
N ALA A 77 8.66 -18.58 -7.81
CA ALA A 77 8.70 -20.03 -7.75
C ALA A 77 9.34 -20.54 -6.44
N ARG A 78 10.51 -19.99 -6.06
CA ARG A 78 11.21 -20.32 -4.81
C ARG A 78 10.34 -20.03 -3.59
N VAL A 79 9.71 -18.85 -3.54
CA VAL A 79 8.84 -18.47 -2.41
C VAL A 79 7.62 -19.39 -2.32
N LYS A 80 7.02 -19.75 -3.46
CA LYS A 80 5.89 -20.70 -3.50
C LYS A 80 6.29 -22.09 -3.01
N GLU A 81 7.43 -22.61 -3.49
CA GLU A 81 7.97 -23.90 -3.04
C GLU A 81 8.25 -23.89 -1.55
N THR A 82 8.95 -22.87 -1.05
CA THR A 82 9.24 -22.69 0.38
C THR A 82 7.97 -22.64 1.22
N ALA A 83 6.95 -21.90 0.76
CA ALA A 83 5.68 -21.78 1.48
C ALA A 83 4.93 -23.12 1.55
N LEU A 84 4.97 -23.93 0.48
CA LEU A 84 4.40 -25.27 0.45
C LEU A 84 5.15 -26.23 1.38
N GLU A 85 6.49 -26.24 1.33
CA GLU A 85 7.34 -27.07 2.19
C GLU A 85 7.17 -26.76 3.68
N ARG A 86 6.99 -25.48 4.02
CA ARG A 86 6.75 -25.02 5.39
C ARG A 86 5.30 -25.15 5.85
N GLY A 87 4.39 -25.55 4.97
CA GLY A 87 2.99 -25.76 5.31
C GLY A 87 2.24 -24.46 5.65
N TYR A 88 2.53 -23.37 4.95
CA TYR A 88 1.76 -22.13 5.10
C TYR A 88 0.28 -22.36 4.77
N PRO A 89 -0.65 -21.57 5.36
CA PRO A 89 -2.07 -21.69 5.04
C PRO A 89 -2.32 -21.56 3.53
N ALA A 90 -3.22 -22.40 2.98
CA ALA A 90 -3.49 -22.44 1.54
C ALA A 90 -3.81 -21.05 0.96
N GLY A 91 -4.62 -20.26 1.66
CA GLY A 91 -4.97 -18.89 1.25
C GLY A 91 -3.76 -17.95 1.12
N VAL A 92 -2.71 -18.14 1.93
CA VAL A 92 -1.46 -17.36 1.85
C VAL A 92 -0.64 -17.76 0.62
N VAL A 93 -0.56 -19.07 0.33
CA VAL A 93 0.13 -19.56 -0.88
C VAL A 93 -0.60 -19.11 -2.15
N GLU A 94 -1.93 -19.14 -2.15
CA GLU A 94 -2.77 -18.70 -3.26
C GLU A 94 -2.64 -17.20 -3.59
N LEU A 95 -2.13 -16.38 -2.65
CA LEU A 95 -1.87 -14.96 -2.93
C LEU A 95 -0.92 -14.80 -4.12
N LEU A 96 0.09 -15.67 -4.22
CA LEU A 96 1.10 -15.64 -5.29
C LEU A 96 0.49 -15.89 -6.68
N ASP A 97 -0.56 -16.71 -6.72
CA ASP A 97 -1.26 -17.07 -7.97
C ASP A 97 -2.22 -15.96 -8.40
N LYS A 98 -2.83 -15.26 -7.43
CA LYS A 98 -3.80 -14.19 -7.69
C LYS A 98 -3.14 -12.84 -7.92
N ASN A 99 -2.02 -12.59 -7.25
CA ASN A 99 -1.28 -11.33 -7.33
C ASN A 99 0.21 -11.55 -7.01
N GLN A 100 1.05 -11.51 -8.04
CA GLN A 100 2.50 -11.69 -7.92
C GLN A 100 3.17 -10.61 -7.05
N GLU A 101 2.55 -9.43 -6.87
CA GLU A 101 3.04 -8.36 -6.00
C GLU A 101 3.09 -8.79 -4.51
N THR A 102 2.39 -9.86 -4.15
CA THR A 102 2.37 -10.41 -2.79
C THR A 102 3.60 -11.25 -2.43
N VAL A 103 4.55 -11.44 -3.35
CA VAL A 103 5.72 -12.30 -3.16
C VAL A 103 6.52 -11.97 -1.90
N GLU A 104 6.71 -10.68 -1.61
CA GLU A 104 7.42 -10.25 -0.40
C GLU A 104 6.63 -10.54 0.88
N PHE A 105 5.32 -10.31 0.85
CA PHE A 105 4.43 -10.61 1.97
C PHE A 105 4.47 -12.10 2.33
N VAL A 106 4.42 -12.98 1.33
CA VAL A 106 4.47 -14.44 1.52
C VAL A 106 5.87 -14.88 1.96
N GLU A 107 6.94 -14.33 1.38
CA GLU A 107 8.31 -14.63 1.79
C GLU A 107 8.55 -14.28 3.27
N ASN A 108 7.99 -13.17 3.74
CA ASN A 108 8.12 -12.71 5.12
C ASN A 108 7.10 -13.33 6.10
N TYR A 109 6.19 -14.19 5.62
CA TYR A 109 5.06 -14.70 6.42
C TYR A 109 5.51 -15.38 7.72
N GLU A 110 6.47 -16.30 7.68
CA GLU A 110 6.92 -17.02 8.90
C GLU A 110 7.42 -16.07 9.99
N VAL A 111 8.11 -15.00 9.58
CA VAL A 111 8.74 -14.06 10.50
C VAL A 111 7.74 -13.02 11.03
N LYS A 112 6.73 -12.68 10.23
CA LYS A 112 5.81 -11.57 10.52
C LYS A 112 4.40 -11.98 10.95
N LYS A 113 3.99 -13.24 10.74
CA LYS A 113 2.62 -13.72 11.03
C LYS A 113 2.12 -13.45 12.45
N ASP A 114 3.03 -13.41 13.44
CA ASP A 114 2.70 -13.19 14.85
C ASP A 114 3.04 -11.76 15.33
N THR A 115 3.37 -10.84 14.41
CA THR A 115 3.70 -9.46 14.78
C THR A 115 2.45 -8.66 15.10
N VAL A 116 2.59 -7.70 16.03
CA VAL A 116 1.50 -6.79 16.38
C VAL A 116 1.25 -5.85 15.19
N PRO A 117 0.01 -5.77 14.66
CA PRO A 117 -0.31 -4.88 13.56
C PRO A 117 -0.07 -3.41 13.91
N ALA A 118 0.30 -2.61 12.91
CA ALA A 118 0.45 -1.18 13.06
C ALA A 118 -0.86 -0.54 13.56
N GLN A 119 -0.72 0.36 14.53
CA GLN A 119 -1.83 1.09 15.15
C GLN A 119 -2.18 2.37 14.38
N THR A 120 -1.51 2.62 13.26
CA THR A 120 -1.77 3.76 12.39
C THR A 120 -1.45 3.45 10.93
N ILE A 121 -2.20 4.07 10.02
CA ILE A 121 -1.97 3.96 8.57
C ILE A 121 -0.81 4.84 8.06
N GLY A 122 -0.28 5.76 8.87
CA GLY A 122 0.80 6.67 8.46
C GLY A 122 0.51 8.14 8.74
N GLY A 123 1.53 8.99 8.56
CA GLY A 123 1.50 10.43 8.89
C GLY A 123 1.15 11.36 7.71
N ASP A 124 0.90 10.80 6.54
CA ASP A 124 0.58 11.48 5.28
C ASP A 124 -0.94 11.57 5.01
N LEU A 125 -1.78 11.08 5.92
CA LEU A 125 -3.23 11.19 5.82
C LEU A 125 -3.70 12.65 5.77
N VAL A 126 -4.39 13.01 4.70
CA VAL A 126 -5.07 14.30 4.56
C VAL A 126 -6.58 14.08 4.71
N LYS A 127 -7.19 14.73 5.70
CA LYS A 127 -8.64 14.65 5.92
C LYS A 127 -9.40 15.06 4.63
N GLY A 128 -10.36 14.24 4.23
CA GLY A 128 -11.14 14.39 3.01
C GLY A 128 -10.52 13.71 1.78
N GLN A 129 -9.27 13.24 1.86
CA GLN A 129 -8.67 12.39 0.83
C GLN A 129 -8.76 10.93 1.27
N ILE A 130 -9.20 10.06 0.36
CA ILE A 130 -9.34 8.63 0.65
C ILE A 130 -7.98 7.95 0.39
N PRO A 131 -7.29 7.43 1.44
CA PRO A 131 -6.01 6.79 1.28
C PRO A 131 -6.13 5.50 0.47
N GLU A 132 -5.04 5.15 -0.24
CA GLU A 132 -4.92 3.91 -1.01
C GLU A 132 -4.27 2.85 -0.11
N LEU A 133 -5.10 2.13 0.66
CA LEU A 133 -4.63 1.09 1.57
C LEU A 133 -4.75 -0.28 0.89
N ILE A 134 -3.70 -1.09 1.02
CA ILE A 134 -3.61 -2.43 0.43
C ILE A 134 -3.75 -3.47 1.53
N GLN A 135 -4.63 -4.46 1.35
CA GLN A 135 -4.95 -5.45 2.38
C GLN A 135 -3.77 -6.38 2.72
N TRP A 136 -2.86 -6.59 1.77
CA TRP A 136 -1.65 -7.39 1.95
C TRP A 136 -0.42 -6.57 2.37
N ASP A 137 -0.58 -5.29 2.72
CA ASP A 137 0.50 -4.50 3.32
C ASP A 137 0.94 -5.14 4.65
N GLU A 138 2.23 -5.40 4.79
CA GLU A 138 2.82 -6.13 5.94
C GLU A 138 2.55 -5.49 7.30
N ARG A 139 2.19 -4.20 7.34
CA ARG A 139 1.81 -3.50 8.58
C ARG A 139 0.55 -4.07 9.22
N TRP A 140 -0.32 -4.74 8.46
CA TRP A 140 -1.58 -5.28 8.98
C TRP A 140 -2.05 -6.57 8.30
N GLY A 141 -1.52 -6.93 7.14
CA GLY A 141 -2.00 -8.06 6.32
C GLY A 141 -1.92 -9.41 7.03
N TYR A 142 -1.02 -9.54 8.02
CA TYR A 142 -0.88 -10.74 8.85
C TYR A 142 -1.92 -10.84 9.97
N ALA A 143 -2.64 -9.76 10.28
CA ALA A 143 -3.65 -9.75 11.33
C ALA A 143 -4.81 -10.70 11.00
N SER A 144 -5.39 -11.33 12.02
CA SER A 144 -6.53 -12.21 11.86
C SER A 144 -7.78 -11.49 11.36
N TYR A 145 -8.57 -12.18 10.55
CA TYR A 145 -9.91 -11.77 10.16
C TYR A 145 -10.79 -13.01 9.93
N GLY A 146 -11.80 -13.21 10.77
CA GLY A 146 -12.54 -14.47 10.81
C GLY A 146 -11.62 -15.64 11.17
N THR A 147 -11.59 -16.66 10.32
CA THR A 147 -10.68 -17.82 10.44
C THR A 147 -9.43 -17.67 9.55
N SER A 148 -9.27 -16.53 8.89
CA SER A 148 -8.17 -16.22 7.96
C SER A 148 -7.39 -14.97 8.42
N ILE A 149 -6.68 -14.32 7.50
CA ILE A 149 -5.94 -13.07 7.71
C ILE A 149 -6.40 -11.97 6.76
N VAL A 150 -6.14 -10.71 7.12
CA VAL A 150 -6.51 -9.52 6.33
C VAL A 150 -5.99 -9.60 4.90
N ALA A 151 -4.77 -10.09 4.68
CA ALA A 151 -4.20 -10.21 3.34
C ALA A 151 -5.01 -11.12 2.41
N VAL A 152 -5.71 -12.13 2.95
CA VAL A 152 -6.42 -13.15 2.18
C VAL A 152 -7.90 -12.79 1.98
N SER A 153 -8.57 -12.27 3.01
CA SER A 153 -10.03 -12.04 3.00
C SER A 153 -10.45 -10.64 3.46
N GLY A 154 -9.50 -9.72 3.65
CA GLY A 154 -9.73 -8.42 4.28
C GLY A 154 -10.16 -7.28 3.36
N CYS A 155 -10.68 -7.55 2.15
CA CYS A 155 -11.06 -6.49 1.21
C CYS A 155 -12.09 -5.52 1.80
N GLY A 156 -13.15 -6.05 2.43
CA GLY A 156 -14.19 -5.24 3.09
C GLY A 156 -13.64 -4.35 4.21
N PRO A 157 -12.97 -4.91 5.24
CA PRO A 157 -12.33 -4.12 6.29
C PRO A 157 -11.34 -3.07 5.77
N THR A 158 -10.57 -3.40 4.72
CA THR A 158 -9.62 -2.47 4.11
C THR A 158 -10.35 -1.31 3.42
N CYS A 159 -11.42 -1.58 2.65
CA CYS A 159 -12.27 -0.55 2.06
C CYS A 159 -12.89 0.37 3.11
N LEU A 160 -13.45 -0.20 4.18
CA LEU A 160 -14.05 0.59 5.25
C LEU A 160 -13.00 1.41 6.00
N ALA A 161 -11.80 0.87 6.22
CA ALA A 161 -10.68 1.62 6.80
C ALA A 161 -10.26 2.80 5.92
N MET A 162 -10.17 2.61 4.59
CA MET A 162 -9.89 3.69 3.64
C MET A 162 -10.91 4.83 3.77
N VAL A 163 -12.20 4.50 3.66
CA VAL A 163 -13.27 5.50 3.72
C VAL A 163 -13.34 6.20 5.06
N ALA A 164 -13.32 5.44 6.16
CA ALA A 164 -13.44 5.99 7.50
C ALA A 164 -12.25 6.86 7.89
N SER A 165 -11.01 6.40 7.67
CA SER A 165 -9.80 7.19 7.95
C SER A 165 -9.76 8.45 7.08
N GLY A 166 -10.07 8.34 5.79
CA GLY A 166 -10.08 9.46 4.85
C GLY A 166 -11.07 10.55 5.25
N LEU A 167 -12.32 10.18 5.53
CA LEU A 167 -13.37 11.14 5.91
C LEU A 167 -13.09 11.79 7.28
N THR A 168 -12.71 11.00 8.28
CA THR A 168 -12.52 11.50 9.65
C THR A 168 -11.19 12.22 9.84
N GLY A 169 -10.18 11.87 9.04
CA GLY A 169 -8.77 12.23 9.28
C GLY A 169 -8.15 11.42 10.43
N ASN A 170 -8.80 10.35 10.89
CA ASN A 170 -8.28 9.52 11.97
C ASN A 170 -7.39 8.40 11.42
N ALA A 171 -6.07 8.62 11.49
CA ALA A 171 -5.08 7.65 11.02
C ALA A 171 -4.99 6.39 11.89
N SER A 172 -5.68 6.30 13.03
CA SER A 172 -5.72 5.07 13.85
C SER A 172 -6.68 4.01 13.32
N ILE A 173 -7.52 4.35 12.33
CA ILE A 173 -8.46 3.41 11.73
C ILE A 173 -7.71 2.61 10.67
N THR A 174 -7.16 1.48 11.07
CA THR A 174 -6.36 0.61 10.20
C THR A 174 -7.19 -0.57 9.67
N PRO A 175 -6.79 -1.21 8.57
CA PRO A 175 -7.45 -2.44 8.10
C PRO A 175 -7.51 -3.53 9.19
N ALA A 176 -6.44 -3.68 9.98
CA ALA A 176 -6.42 -4.61 11.12
C ALA A 176 -7.45 -4.25 12.20
N SER A 177 -7.60 -2.96 12.58
CA SER A 177 -8.59 -2.58 13.59
C SER A 177 -10.02 -2.81 13.11
N VAL A 178 -10.29 -2.53 11.83
CA VAL A 178 -11.62 -2.79 11.24
C VAL A 178 -11.88 -4.29 11.11
N ALA A 179 -10.87 -5.10 10.79
CA ALA A 179 -10.99 -6.55 10.73
C ALA A 179 -11.26 -7.18 12.11
N SER A 180 -10.57 -6.72 13.16
CA SER A 180 -10.84 -7.14 14.55
C SER A 180 -12.28 -6.84 14.93
N TYR A 181 -12.71 -5.59 14.72
CA TYR A 181 -14.09 -5.18 14.96
C TYR A 181 -15.10 -6.02 14.16
N GLY A 182 -14.80 -6.27 12.89
CA GLY A 182 -15.60 -7.11 12.01
C GLY A 182 -15.81 -8.52 12.56
N THR A 183 -14.74 -9.14 13.06
CA THR A 183 -14.79 -10.48 13.67
C THR A 183 -15.57 -10.46 14.99
N GLU A 184 -15.27 -9.51 15.87
CA GLU A 184 -15.89 -9.39 17.20
C GLU A 184 -17.41 -9.14 17.14
N ASN A 185 -17.88 -8.50 16.08
CA ASN A 185 -19.29 -8.10 15.91
C ASN A 185 -20.04 -8.96 14.88
N GLY A 186 -19.46 -10.08 14.43
CA GLY A 186 -20.14 -11.04 13.55
C GLY A 186 -20.39 -10.54 12.13
N TYR A 187 -19.48 -9.72 11.59
CA TYR A 187 -19.55 -9.18 10.24
C TYR A 187 -18.79 -10.01 9.19
N VAL A 188 -18.27 -11.17 9.58
CA VAL A 188 -17.60 -12.13 8.71
C VAL A 188 -18.17 -13.52 8.97
N ASP A 189 -18.38 -14.30 7.91
CA ASP A 189 -18.88 -15.67 8.02
C ASP A 189 -17.77 -16.70 8.22
N GLU A 190 -18.14 -17.96 8.41
CA GLU A 190 -17.19 -19.07 8.61
C GLU A 190 -16.33 -19.36 7.36
N GLU A 191 -16.78 -18.91 6.19
CA GLU A 191 -16.06 -19.01 4.91
C GLU A 191 -15.16 -17.79 4.65
N ASN A 192 -15.07 -16.86 5.60
CA ASN A 192 -14.33 -15.59 5.51
C ASN A 192 -14.89 -14.58 4.52
N ASN A 193 -16.19 -14.65 4.17
CA ASN A 193 -16.85 -13.61 3.42
C ASN A 193 -17.27 -12.47 4.36
N THR A 194 -16.98 -11.24 3.97
CA THR A 194 -17.45 -10.06 4.70
C THR A 194 -18.92 -9.81 4.39
N TYR A 195 -19.77 -9.77 5.40
CA TYR A 195 -21.18 -9.42 5.24
C TYR A 195 -21.34 -7.96 4.82
N TRP A 196 -22.29 -7.69 3.93
CA TRP A 196 -22.71 -6.33 3.55
C TRP A 196 -23.12 -5.47 4.74
N LYS A 197 -23.56 -6.11 5.82
CA LYS A 197 -23.88 -5.47 7.09
C LYS A 197 -22.69 -4.70 7.70
N LEU A 198 -21.44 -5.09 7.41
CA LEU A 198 -20.27 -4.30 7.81
C LEU A 198 -20.28 -2.92 7.15
N MET A 199 -20.68 -2.87 5.87
CA MET A 199 -20.71 -1.66 5.06
C MET A 199 -21.86 -0.76 5.52
N SER A 200 -23.04 -1.32 5.73
CA SER A 200 -24.25 -0.55 6.05
C SER A 200 -24.39 -0.14 7.51
N GLU A 201 -24.01 -1.00 8.46
CA GLU A 201 -24.20 -0.78 9.89
C GLU A 201 -22.88 -0.66 10.66
N GLY A 202 -21.90 -1.49 10.32
CA GLY A 202 -20.61 -1.51 11.00
C GLY A 202 -19.79 -0.22 10.84
N CYS A 203 -20.09 0.58 9.82
CA CYS A 203 -19.43 1.86 9.57
C CYS A 203 -19.66 2.89 10.68
N GLU A 204 -20.79 2.82 11.40
CA GLU A 204 -21.12 3.78 12.46
C GLU A 204 -20.14 3.79 13.63
N ALA A 205 -19.49 2.65 13.89
CA ALA A 205 -18.45 2.54 14.93
C ALA A 205 -17.23 3.45 14.65
N TRP A 206 -17.08 3.90 13.40
CA TRP A 206 -15.96 4.69 12.93
C TRP A 206 -16.31 6.17 12.68
N GLY A 207 -17.47 6.64 13.19
CA GLY A 207 -17.87 8.04 13.10
C GLY A 207 -18.31 8.49 11.70
N ILE A 208 -18.66 7.53 10.84
CA ILE A 208 -19.24 7.77 9.51
C ILE A 208 -20.64 7.16 9.43
N THR A 209 -21.41 7.59 8.45
CA THR A 209 -22.73 7.02 8.12
C THR A 209 -22.79 6.74 6.63
N CYS A 210 -23.72 5.90 6.21
CA CYS A 210 -23.96 5.65 4.80
C CYS A 210 -25.45 5.48 4.46
N TYR A 211 -25.72 5.48 3.18
CA TYR A 211 -26.95 4.96 2.60
C TYR A 211 -26.61 4.10 1.38
N GLU A 212 -27.49 3.14 1.08
CA GLU A 212 -27.39 2.36 -0.15
C GLU A 212 -27.75 3.26 -1.33
N GLY A 213 -26.90 3.26 -2.35
CA GLY A 213 -27.08 4.08 -3.54
C GLY A 213 -27.59 3.29 -4.74
N VAL A 214 -27.80 4.00 -5.84
CA VAL A 214 -28.28 3.42 -7.10
C VAL A 214 -27.10 3.25 -8.06
N ILE A 215 -27.06 2.12 -8.77
CA ILE A 215 -26.07 1.84 -9.81
C ILE A 215 -26.47 2.62 -11.08
N ASP A 216 -26.17 3.91 -11.08
CA ASP A 216 -26.40 4.85 -12.17
C ASP A 216 -25.20 5.79 -12.29
N GLU A 217 -24.76 6.05 -13.52
CA GLU A 217 -23.55 6.83 -13.80
C GLU A 217 -23.64 8.26 -13.26
N ALA A 218 -24.78 8.92 -13.49
CA ALA A 218 -24.97 10.31 -13.10
C ALA A 218 -25.06 10.43 -11.57
N ALA A 219 -25.77 9.50 -10.92
CA ALA A 219 -25.84 9.44 -9.46
C ALA A 219 -24.45 9.24 -8.84
N ILE A 220 -23.71 8.21 -9.26
CA ILE A 220 -22.35 7.93 -8.74
C ILE A 220 -21.42 9.12 -8.97
N THR A 221 -21.44 9.69 -10.17
CA THR A 221 -20.60 10.84 -10.52
C THR A 221 -20.90 12.04 -9.63
N SER A 222 -22.19 12.32 -9.38
CA SER A 222 -22.62 13.43 -8.52
C SER A 222 -22.12 13.26 -7.08
N GLU A 223 -22.18 12.04 -6.53
CA GLU A 223 -21.71 11.76 -5.17
C GLU A 223 -20.19 11.91 -5.06
N LEU A 224 -19.45 11.35 -6.02
CA LEU A 224 -17.99 11.45 -6.06
C LEU A 224 -17.52 12.91 -6.19
N GLN A 225 -18.22 13.71 -7.02
CA GLN A 225 -17.94 15.15 -7.16
C GLN A 225 -18.31 15.95 -5.91
N ALA A 226 -19.29 15.51 -5.11
CA ALA A 226 -19.61 16.07 -3.80
C ALA A 226 -18.59 15.68 -2.71
N GLY A 227 -17.62 14.80 -3.02
CA GLY A 227 -16.62 14.31 -2.08
C GLY A 227 -17.13 13.16 -1.20
N HIS A 228 -18.22 12.50 -1.60
CA HIS A 228 -18.73 11.31 -0.92
C HIS A 228 -18.10 10.04 -1.52
N PRO A 229 -17.21 9.34 -0.81
CA PRO A 229 -16.65 8.10 -1.29
C PRO A 229 -17.69 6.97 -1.25
N ILE A 230 -17.52 5.99 -2.11
CA ILE A 230 -18.47 4.89 -2.29
C ILE A 230 -17.75 3.57 -2.11
N ILE A 231 -18.26 2.67 -1.27
CA ILE A 231 -17.80 1.28 -1.25
C ILE A 231 -18.75 0.47 -2.15
N CYS A 232 -18.19 -0.29 -3.08
CA CYS A 232 -18.95 -1.18 -3.95
C CYS A 232 -18.63 -2.64 -3.61
N SER A 233 -19.66 -3.48 -3.53
CA SER A 233 -19.50 -4.92 -3.73
C SER A 233 -19.56 -5.20 -5.22
N VAL A 234 -18.53 -5.85 -5.75
CA VAL A 234 -18.46 -6.26 -7.17
C VAL A 234 -18.46 -7.78 -7.29
N GLY A 235 -19.05 -8.28 -8.38
CA GLY A 235 -19.01 -9.68 -8.76
C GLY A 235 -17.88 -9.99 -9.76
N PRO A 236 -17.96 -11.15 -10.45
CA PRO A 236 -16.89 -11.59 -11.36
C PRO A 236 -16.65 -10.60 -12.51
N GLY A 237 -15.37 -10.32 -12.81
CA GLY A 237 -14.94 -9.36 -13.82
C GLY A 237 -13.48 -8.93 -13.64
N ASP A 238 -13.19 -7.65 -13.86
CA ASP A 238 -11.82 -7.12 -13.83
C ASP A 238 -11.18 -7.10 -12.44
N PHE A 239 -11.99 -7.14 -11.38
CA PHE A 239 -11.54 -7.00 -10.00
C PHE A 239 -11.42 -8.34 -9.27
N THR A 240 -12.14 -9.36 -9.71
CA THR A 240 -12.26 -10.65 -9.01
C THR A 240 -12.94 -11.68 -9.90
N ASP A 241 -12.70 -12.98 -9.65
CA ASP A 241 -13.47 -14.07 -10.26
C ASP A 241 -14.67 -14.49 -9.41
N LYS A 242 -14.83 -13.92 -8.21
CA LYS A 242 -15.89 -14.24 -7.25
C LYS A 242 -16.62 -12.96 -6.81
N GLY A 243 -16.42 -12.55 -5.56
CA GLY A 243 -16.88 -11.29 -5.01
C GLY A 243 -15.71 -10.50 -4.43
N HIS A 244 -15.81 -9.18 -4.44
CA HIS A 244 -14.78 -8.29 -3.90
C HIS A 244 -15.39 -6.95 -3.46
N PHE A 245 -14.67 -6.25 -2.59
CA PHE A 245 -14.99 -4.86 -2.25
C PHE A 245 -13.94 -3.93 -2.80
N ILE A 246 -14.39 -2.81 -3.36
CA ILE A 246 -13.54 -1.72 -3.85
C ILE A 246 -14.09 -0.38 -3.37
N VAL A 247 -13.26 0.66 -3.41
CA VAL A 247 -13.69 2.04 -3.11
C VAL A 247 -13.66 2.87 -4.38
N LEU A 248 -14.77 3.55 -4.69
CA LEU A 248 -14.77 4.66 -5.63
C LEU A 248 -14.39 5.91 -4.85
N ALA A 249 -13.17 6.40 -5.09
CA ALA A 249 -12.52 7.42 -4.26
C ALA A 249 -12.63 8.83 -4.85
N GLY A 250 -13.05 8.97 -6.10
CA GLY A 250 -13.24 10.26 -6.74
C GLY A 250 -13.59 10.15 -8.22
N TYR A 251 -13.76 11.30 -8.86
CA TYR A 251 -14.06 11.43 -10.27
C TYR A 251 -13.09 12.41 -10.93
N GLN A 252 -12.38 11.99 -11.96
CA GLN A 252 -11.35 12.75 -12.64
C GLN A 252 -11.38 12.47 -14.14
N ASP A 253 -11.30 13.53 -14.96
CA ASP A 253 -11.18 13.43 -16.42
C ASP A 253 -12.30 12.59 -17.09
N GLY A 254 -13.51 12.67 -16.54
CA GLY A 254 -14.66 11.90 -17.04
C GLY A 254 -14.70 10.44 -16.57
N LYS A 255 -13.81 10.05 -15.63
CA LYS A 255 -13.63 8.68 -15.19
C LYS A 255 -13.62 8.56 -13.67
N ILE A 256 -13.82 7.35 -13.19
CA ILE A 256 -13.88 7.03 -11.76
C ILE A 256 -12.48 6.61 -11.29
N LYS A 257 -12.00 7.24 -10.21
CA LYS A 257 -10.83 6.77 -9.47
C LYS A 257 -11.27 5.64 -8.54
N VAL A 258 -10.65 4.48 -8.67
CA VAL A 258 -10.91 3.30 -7.84
C VAL A 258 -9.71 3.03 -6.94
N ASN A 259 -9.92 2.80 -5.65
CA ASN A 259 -8.94 2.19 -4.77
C ASN A 259 -9.35 0.73 -4.57
N ASP A 260 -8.60 -0.19 -5.18
CA ASP A 260 -8.78 -1.63 -5.06
C ASP A 260 -7.83 -2.16 -3.97
N PRO A 261 -8.35 -2.67 -2.83
CA PRO A 261 -7.52 -3.09 -1.71
C PRO A 261 -6.63 -4.29 -2.02
N PHE A 262 -6.84 -4.99 -3.14
CA PHE A 262 -6.06 -6.18 -3.50
C PHE A 262 -5.17 -5.99 -4.74
N SER A 263 -5.29 -4.88 -5.46
CA SER A 263 -4.57 -4.63 -6.71
C SER A 263 -4.09 -3.19 -6.82
N VAL A 264 -2.77 -3.01 -6.72
CA VAL A 264 -2.10 -1.72 -6.99
C VAL A 264 -2.33 -1.33 -8.45
N THR A 265 -2.24 -2.31 -9.35
CA THR A 265 -2.49 -2.12 -10.78
C THR A 265 -3.89 -1.57 -11.08
N ASN A 266 -4.94 -2.04 -10.40
CA ASN A 266 -6.30 -1.51 -10.58
C ASN A 266 -6.45 -0.12 -9.94
N THR A 267 -5.77 0.11 -8.82
CA THR A 267 -5.77 1.39 -8.10
C THR A 267 -5.14 2.53 -8.90
N GLN A 268 -4.11 2.23 -9.70
CA GLN A 268 -3.42 3.23 -10.53
C GLN A 268 -4.16 3.61 -11.82
N LYS A 269 -5.32 3.01 -12.09
CA LYS A 269 -6.13 3.26 -13.30
C LYS A 269 -7.32 4.16 -13.01
N LEU A 270 -7.74 4.90 -14.02
CA LEU A 270 -9.06 5.52 -14.07
C LEU A 270 -10.02 4.63 -14.85
N TRP A 271 -11.25 4.50 -14.35
CA TRP A 271 -12.24 3.54 -14.84
C TRP A 271 -13.42 4.24 -15.50
N GLU A 272 -13.77 3.78 -16.70
CA GLU A 272 -15.02 4.17 -17.36
C GLU A 272 -16.20 3.50 -16.64
N PHE A 273 -17.30 4.22 -16.48
CA PHE A 273 -18.50 3.67 -15.85
C PHE A 273 -19.04 2.46 -16.65
N GLU A 274 -19.01 2.48 -17.99
CA GLU A 274 -19.55 1.36 -18.77
C GLU A 274 -18.78 0.05 -18.55
N ARG A 275 -17.51 0.13 -18.13
CA ARG A 275 -16.71 -1.05 -17.75
C ARG A 275 -16.96 -1.48 -16.32
N LEU A 276 -17.00 -0.53 -15.38
CA LEU A 276 -17.13 -0.79 -13.94
C LEU A 276 -18.57 -1.15 -13.53
N GLY A 277 -19.55 -0.35 -13.96
CA GLY A 277 -20.95 -0.41 -13.53
C GLY A 277 -21.58 -1.79 -13.62
N PRO A 278 -21.44 -2.56 -14.72
CA PRO A 278 -22.02 -3.89 -14.85
C PRO A 278 -21.52 -4.93 -13.83
N GLN A 279 -20.37 -4.68 -13.19
CA GLN A 279 -19.77 -5.57 -12.20
C GLN A 279 -20.29 -5.31 -10.78
N ILE A 280 -20.86 -4.13 -10.52
CA ILE A 280 -21.37 -3.74 -9.21
C ILE A 280 -22.62 -4.55 -8.87
N LYS A 281 -22.65 -5.09 -7.64
CA LYS A 281 -23.79 -5.83 -7.07
C LYS A 281 -24.54 -5.01 -6.03
N ALA A 282 -23.83 -4.17 -5.28
CA ALA A 282 -24.36 -3.23 -4.31
C ALA A 282 -23.36 -2.09 -4.09
N LEU A 283 -23.83 -0.92 -3.66
CA LEU A 283 -22.96 0.20 -3.32
C LEU A 283 -23.51 1.02 -2.14
N TRP A 284 -22.60 1.56 -1.33
CA TRP A 284 -22.91 2.40 -0.18
C TRP A 284 -22.13 3.71 -0.28
N ILE A 285 -22.84 4.83 -0.13
CA ILE A 285 -22.29 6.18 -0.21
C ILE A 285 -22.07 6.69 1.22
N TYR A 286 -20.85 7.17 1.50
CA TYR A 286 -20.44 7.51 2.86
C TYR A 286 -20.26 9.01 3.07
N SER A 287 -20.57 9.46 4.28
CA SER A 287 -20.26 10.80 4.76
C SER A 287 -19.94 10.78 6.25
N LEU A 288 -19.42 11.90 6.77
CA LEU A 288 -19.23 12.06 8.21
C LEU A 288 -20.56 12.00 8.94
N LYS A 289 -20.57 11.34 10.10
CA LYS A 289 -21.73 11.36 10.99
C LYS A 289 -21.89 12.77 11.57
N ASN A 290 -23.04 13.39 11.33
CA ASN A 290 -23.40 14.70 11.88
C ASN A 290 -23.72 14.63 13.37
#